data_AF-A0A1B3SJC7-F1
#
_entry.id   AF-A0A1B3SJC7-F1
#
_cell.length_a   1.000
_cell.length_b   1.000
_cell.length_c   1.000
_cell.angle_alpha   90.00
_cell.angle_beta   90.00
_cell.angle_gamma   90.00
#
_symmetry.space_group_name_H-M   'P 1'
#
loop_
_entity.id
_entity.type
_entity.pdbx_description
1 polymer ?
#
loop_
_entity_poly.entity_id
_entity_poly.type
_entity_poly.pdbx_seq_one_letter_code
_entity_poly.pdbx_strand_id
1 'polypeptide(L)'
;MFVDLLASTSEKLTGNRIVFAFEIIALVVSILMITVGMIQNKTSQTGLSALNGGNDELFSNSKERGMDRTMSIWMFSLGFIMFAVTITIGVVTNLLIIGTS
;
A
#
# COMPACT_ATOMS: atom_id res chain seq x y z
N MET A 1 20.36 12.10 34.97
CA MET A 1 21.36 11.99 33.88
C MET A 1 21.57 10.55 33.42
N PHE A 2 22.05 9.63 34.27
CA PHE A 2 22.29 8.23 33.84
C PHE A 2 21.00 7.41 33.67
N VAL A 3 20.01 7.64 34.55
CA VAL A 3 18.67 7.00 34.48
C VAL A 3 17.91 7.45 33.23
N ASP A 4 18.02 8.74 32.88
CA ASP A 4 17.38 9.32 31.69
C ASP A 4 17.99 8.79 30.38
N LEU A 5 19.31 8.55 30.37
CA LEU A 5 20.02 7.92 29.25
C LEU A 5 19.54 6.47 29.03
N LEU A 6 19.30 5.74 30.12
CA LEU A 6 18.84 4.36 30.06
C LEU A 6 17.37 4.29 29.60
N ALA A 7 16.54 5.23 30.05
CA ALA A 7 15.17 5.39 29.59
C ALA A 7 15.11 5.69 28.09
N SER A 8 15.87 6.68 27.59
CA SER A 8 15.84 7.05 26.16
C SER A 8 16.34 5.91 25.24
N THR A 9 17.33 5.14 25.68
CA THR A 9 17.85 3.98 24.92
C THR A 9 16.77 2.89 24.78
N SER A 10 15.97 2.65 25.81
CA SER A 10 14.88 1.66 25.80
C SER A 10 13.73 2.06 24.87
N GLU A 11 13.41 3.35 24.79
CA GLU A 11 12.38 3.88 23.89
C GLU A 11 12.80 3.76 22.42
N LYS A 12 14.07 4.07 22.11
CA LYS A 12 14.63 3.91 20.75
C LYS A 12 14.63 2.46 20.28
N LEU A 13 14.99 1.52 21.15
CA LEU A 13 14.97 0.08 20.87
C LEU A 13 13.55 -0.41 20.57
N THR A 14 12.57 0.09 21.31
CA THR A 14 11.15 -0.23 21.10
C THR A 14 10.65 0.35 19.78
N GLY A 15 10.97 1.62 19.48
CA GLY A 15 10.61 2.28 18.22
C GLY A 15 11.15 1.54 16.99
N ASN A 16 12.42 1.13 17.01
CA ASN A 16 13.04 0.43 15.88
C ASN A 16 12.39 -0.95 15.62
N ARG A 17 11.99 -1.67 16.66
CA ARG A 17 11.26 -2.95 16.52
C ARG A 17 9.88 -2.75 15.90
N ILE A 18 9.18 -1.69 16.28
CA ILE A 18 7.86 -1.36 15.73
C ILE A 18 7.98 -1.01 14.24
N VAL A 19 8.95 -0.16 13.87
CA VAL A 19 9.21 0.21 12.47
C VAL A 19 9.49 -1.04 11.64
N PHE A 20 10.38 -1.92 12.11
CA PHE A 20 10.71 -3.16 11.40
C PHE A 20 9.48 -4.06 11.17
N ALA A 21 8.58 -4.17 12.15
CA ALA A 21 7.35 -4.93 11.99
C ALA A 21 6.44 -4.32 10.90
N PHE A 22 6.29 -3.00 10.87
CA PHE A 22 5.51 -2.31 9.84
C PHE A 22 6.15 -2.37 8.45
N GLU A 23 7.49 -2.37 8.34
CA GLU A 23 8.20 -2.57 7.08
C GLU A 23 7.89 -3.94 6.46
N ILE A 24 7.87 -5.00 7.27
CA ILE A 24 7.48 -6.35 6.80
C ILE A 24 6.05 -6.33 6.26
N ILE A 25 5.12 -5.69 6.98
CA ILE A 25 3.72 -5.57 6.54
C ILE A 25 3.64 -4.79 5.21
N ALA A 26 4.33 -3.66 5.12
CA ALA A 26 4.38 -2.84 3.91
C ALA A 26 4.94 -3.63 2.72
N LEU A 27 5.98 -4.44 2.94
CA LEU A 27 6.57 -5.31 1.93
C LEU A 27 5.53 -6.33 1.43
N VAL A 28 4.85 -7.04 2.32
CA VAL A 28 3.83 -8.02 1.94
C VAL A 28 2.69 -7.37 1.14
N VAL A 29 2.18 -6.23 1.62
CA VAL A 29 1.12 -5.47 0.92
C VAL A 29 1.61 -5.01 -0.46
N SER A 30 2.86 -4.58 -0.60
CA SER A 30 3.43 -4.16 -1.87
C SER A 30 3.48 -5.30 -2.90
N ILE A 31 3.87 -6.50 -2.48
CA ILE A 31 3.92 -7.68 -3.36
C ILE A 31 2.51 -8.06 -3.82
N LEU A 32 1.52 -8.01 -2.93
CA LEU A 32 0.12 -8.24 -3.28
C LEU A 32 -0.40 -7.21 -4.28
N MET A 33 -0.11 -5.93 -4.07
CA MET A 33 -0.49 -4.85 -4.99
C MET A 33 0.14 -5.03 -6.38
N ILE A 34 1.42 -5.39 -6.46
CA ILE A 34 2.10 -5.67 -7.73
C ILE A 34 1.40 -6.84 -8.44
N THR A 35 1.12 -7.92 -7.71
CA THR A 35 0.46 -9.11 -8.26
C THR A 35 -0.93 -8.77 -8.80
N VAL A 36 -1.74 -8.05 -8.03
CA VAL A 36 -3.08 -7.61 -8.42
C VAL A 36 -3.03 -6.64 -9.61
N GLY A 37 -2.10 -5.69 -9.60
CA GLY A 37 -1.89 -4.74 -10.69
C GLY A 37 -1.49 -5.42 -12.01
N MET A 38 -0.63 -6.44 -11.95
CA MET A 38 -0.27 -7.24 -13.12
C MET A 38 -1.45 -8.03 -13.69
N ILE A 39 -2.36 -8.53 -12.83
CA ILE A 39 -3.58 -9.21 -13.28
C ILE A 39 -4.51 -8.22 -13.99
N GLN A 40 -4.71 -7.02 -13.42
CA GLN A 40 -5.57 -5.99 -14.03
C GLN A 40 -5.02 -5.46 -15.37
N ASN A 41 -3.70 -5.38 -15.54
CA ASN A 41 -3.07 -4.95 -16.78
C ASN A 41 -3.41 -5.88 -17.97
N LYS A 42 -3.53 -7.19 -17.72
CA LYS A 42 -3.85 -8.17 -18.78
C LYS A 42 -5.31 -8.08 -19.25
N THR A 43 -6.23 -7.64 -18.38
CA THR A 43 -7.66 -7.53 -18.70
C THR A 43 -8.05 -6.17 -19.29
N SER A 44 -7.24 -5.13 -19.06
CA SER A 44 -7.47 -3.81 -19.64
C SER A 44 -6.93 -3.78 -21.07
N GLN A 45 -7.83 -3.87 -22.06
CA GLN A 45 -7.48 -3.55 -23.44
C GLN A 45 -6.79 -2.18 -23.45
N THR A 46 -5.64 -2.14 -24.13
CA THR A 46 -4.65 -1.07 -24.14
C THR A 46 -5.25 0.34 -24.06
N GLY A 47 -4.59 1.24 -23.31
CA GLY A 47 -5.04 2.64 -23.16
C GLY A 47 -5.24 3.41 -24.48
N LEU A 48 -4.79 2.87 -25.62
CA LEU A 48 -5.14 3.35 -26.97
C LEU A 48 -6.63 3.15 -27.32
N SER A 49 -7.26 2.03 -26.92
CA SER A 49 -8.68 1.76 -27.15
C SER A 49 -9.60 2.70 -26.36
N ALA A 50 -9.15 3.19 -25.20
CA ALA A 50 -9.86 4.19 -24.40
C ALA A 50 -9.76 5.62 -24.99
N LEU A 51 -8.68 5.93 -25.73
CA LEU A 51 -8.47 7.23 -26.38
C LEU A 51 -9.11 7.33 -27.78
N ASN A 52 -9.40 6.19 -28.43
CA ASN A 52 -9.89 6.13 -29.81
C ASN A 52 -11.43 5.97 -29.92
N GLY A 53 -12.17 6.05 -28.80
CA GLY A 53 -13.64 5.97 -28.81
C GLY A 53 -14.14 4.62 -29.33
N GLY A 54 -13.86 3.54 -28.60
CA GLY A 54 -14.37 2.20 -28.93
C GLY A 54 -15.90 2.13 -28.93
N ASN A 55 -16.51 1.97 -30.11
CA ASN A 55 -17.96 1.87 -30.33
C ASN A 55 -18.51 0.43 -30.20
N ASP A 56 -17.69 -0.59 -29.90
CA ASP A 56 -18.07 -1.99 -30.17
C ASP A 56 -18.37 -2.87 -28.95
N GLU A 57 -18.67 -2.32 -27.77
CA GLU A 57 -18.95 -3.12 -26.57
C GLU A 57 -20.35 -2.94 -25.97
N LEU A 58 -21.25 -2.23 -26.66
CA LEU A 58 -22.59 -1.94 -26.10
C LEU A 58 -23.42 -3.19 -25.77
N PHE A 59 -23.10 -4.38 -26.30
CA PHE A 59 -23.83 -5.62 -25.99
C PHE A 59 -23.01 -6.93 -25.94
N SER A 60 -21.67 -6.94 -25.86
CA SER A 60 -20.92 -8.20 -25.97
C SER A 60 -20.73 -9.02 -24.68
N ASN A 61 -20.73 -8.45 -23.47
CA ASN A 61 -20.57 -9.28 -22.27
C ASN A 61 -21.02 -8.61 -20.96
N SER A 62 -22.33 -8.59 -20.71
CA SER A 62 -22.91 -8.02 -19.48
C SER A 62 -22.58 -8.82 -18.19
N LYS A 63 -21.75 -9.88 -18.26
CA LYS A 63 -21.44 -10.78 -17.14
C LYS A 63 -20.00 -10.67 -16.62
N GLU A 64 -19.07 -10.12 -17.40
CA GLU A 64 -17.63 -10.08 -17.02
C GLU A 64 -17.23 -8.80 -16.26
N ARG A 65 -18.03 -7.73 -16.39
CA ARG A 65 -17.82 -6.39 -15.81
C ARG A 65 -17.74 -6.32 -14.27
N GLY A 66 -18.24 -7.34 -13.56
CA GLY A 66 -18.22 -7.39 -12.09
C GLY A 66 -16.85 -7.77 -11.51
N MET A 67 -16.08 -8.58 -12.22
CA MET A 67 -14.77 -9.05 -11.76
C MET A 67 -13.77 -7.89 -11.74
N ASP A 68 -13.73 -7.09 -12.81
CA ASP A 68 -12.81 -5.96 -12.94
C ASP A 68 -13.09 -4.86 -11.93
N ARG A 69 -14.37 -4.55 -11.69
CA ARG A 69 -14.78 -3.58 -10.67
C ARG A 69 -14.37 -4.01 -9.27
N THR A 70 -14.55 -5.29 -8.95
CA THR A 70 -14.15 -5.85 -7.66
C THR A 70 -12.63 -5.76 -7.47
N MET A 71 -11.85 -6.17 -8.47
CA MET A 71 -10.38 -6.10 -8.40
C MET A 71 -9.87 -4.66 -8.27
N SER A 72 -10.49 -3.71 -8.97
CA SER A 72 -10.18 -2.28 -8.84
C SER A 72 -10.43 -1.75 -7.41
N ILE A 73 -11.54 -2.14 -6.78
CA ILE A 73 -11.87 -1.77 -5.39
C ILE A 73 -10.88 -2.39 -4.39
N TRP A 74 -10.49 -3.65 -4.59
CA TRP A 74 -9.46 -4.30 -3.78
C TRP A 74 -8.11 -3.58 -3.89
N MET A 75 -7.71 -3.20 -5.10
CA MET A 75 -6.46 -2.46 -5.32
C MET A 75 -6.50 -1.08 -4.66
N PHE A 76 -7.64 -0.39 -4.71
CA PHE A 76 -7.83 0.88 -4.02
C PHE A 76 -7.73 0.73 -2.50
N SER A 77 -8.36 -0.31 -1.94
CA SER A 77 -8.29 -0.62 -0.50
C SER A 77 -6.86 -0.95 -0.05
N LEU A 78 -6.14 -1.79 -0.81
CA LEU A 78 -4.74 -2.11 -0.55
C LEU A 78 -3.84 -0.86 -0.61
N GLY A 79 -4.06 0.02 -1.59
CA GLY A 79 -3.35 1.29 -1.69
C GLY A 79 -3.59 2.22 -0.51
N PHE A 80 -4.83 2.30 -0.02
CA PHE A 80 -5.16 3.06 1.18
C PHE A 80 -4.46 2.51 2.43
N ILE A 81 -4.41 1.18 2.59
CA ILE A 81 -3.68 0.54 3.68
C ILE A 81 -2.18 0.87 3.60
N MET A 82 -1.60 0.80 2.40
CA MET A 82 -0.18 1.12 2.18
C MET A 82 0.12 2.59 2.56
N PHE A 83 -0.77 3.50 2.18
CA PHE A 83 -0.66 4.91 2.55
C PHE A 83 -0.69 5.12 4.07
N ALA A 84 -1.65 4.50 4.77
CA ALA A 84 -1.75 4.59 6.22
C ALA A 84 -0.50 4.04 6.92
N VAL A 85 -0.01 2.87 6.51
CA VAL A 85 1.21 2.25 7.07
C VAL A 85 2.43 3.15 6.86
N THR A 86 2.57 3.75 5.68
CA THR A 86 3.71 4.64 5.37
C THR A 86 3.70 5.88 6.27
N ILE A 87 2.52 6.48 6.49
CA ILE A 87 2.38 7.60 7.43
C ILE A 87 2.74 7.17 8.85
N THR A 88 2.24 6.02 9.31
CA THR A 88 2.55 5.50 10.66
C THR A 88 4.04 5.31 10.85
N ILE A 89 4.76 4.71 9.90
CA ILE A 89 6.21 4.54 9.96
C ILE A 89 6.91 5.90 10.04
N GLY A 90 6.52 6.87 9.21
CA GLY A 90 7.10 8.21 9.20
C GLY A 90 6.94 8.94 10.52
N VAL A 91 5.73 8.89 11.10
CA VAL A 91 5.41 9.52 12.40
C VAL A 91 6.19 8.85 13.53
N VAL A 92 6.17 7.51 13.60
CA VAL A 92 6.89 6.73 14.63
C VAL A 92 8.40 7.02 14.58
N THR A 93 8.98 7.05 13.38
CA THR A 93 10.41 7.32 13.20
C THR A 93 10.77 8.74 13.64
N ASN A 94 9.97 9.73 13.25
CA ASN A 94 10.23 11.12 13.61
C ASN A 94 10.08 11.37 15.12
N LEU A 95 9.03 10.84 15.74
CA LEU A 95 8.74 11.09 17.15
C LEU A 95 9.59 10.26 18.11
N LEU A 96 9.74 8.95 17.87
CA LEU A 96 10.35 8.03 18.85
C LEU A 96 11.85 7.83 18.64
N ILE A 97 12.34 7.91 17.40
CA ILE A 97 13.73 7.60 17.07
C ILE A 97 14.55 8.89 16.96
N ILE A 98 14.04 9.90 16.25
CA ILE A 98 14.74 11.16 16.03
C ILE A 98 14.52 12.12 17.21
N GLY A 99 13.27 12.31 17.64
CA GLY A 99 12.90 13.28 18.70
C GLY A 99 13.45 12.99 20.11
N THR A 100 13.94 11.78 20.38
CA THR A 100 14.55 11.37 21.66
C THR A 100 16.09 11.40 21.62
N SER A 101 16.69 12.03 20.61
CA SER A 101 18.15 12.20 20.42
C SER A 101 18.63 13.54 20.96
#